data_AF-A0A959E4I0-F1
#
_entry.id   AF-A0A959E4I0-F1
#
_cell.length_a   1.000
_cell.length_b   1.000
_cell.length_c   1.000
_cell.angle_alpha   90.00
_cell.angle_beta   90.00
_cell.angle_gamma   90.00
#
_symmetry.space_group_name_H-M   'P 1'
#
loop_
_entity.id
_entity.type
_entity.pdbx_description
1 polymer ?
#
loop_
_entity_poly.entity_id
_entity_poly.type
_entity_poly.pdbx_seq_one_letter_code
_entity_poly.pdbx_strand_id
1 'polypeptide(L)'
;MKRLIWLALVLFFAGFANAQSSSADLDKAVKDLTELYSLNAEQTDKLVTIQQRRLDQIRSIDNLKSDNFEQYLKKRRTIRRGAEGSLRRLLTADQVPVFNRQLAERRKTESDLIKKMRQEGAAKDAIELAVLKLEDTEP
;
A
#
# COMPACT_ATOMS: atom_id res chain seq x y z
N MET A 1 -24.17 46.56 -25.77
CA MET A 1 -24.36 45.41 -24.86
C MET A 1 -24.39 44.13 -25.69
N LYS A 2 -23.27 43.43 -25.88
CA LYS A 2 -23.20 42.09 -26.53
C LYS A 2 -21.78 41.50 -26.61
N ARG A 3 -20.88 41.72 -25.65
CA ARG A 3 -19.51 41.13 -25.71
C ARG A 3 -18.87 40.90 -24.33
N LEU A 4 -19.57 40.26 -23.38
CA LEU A 4 -18.97 39.94 -22.07
C LEU A 4 -19.56 38.65 -21.44
N ILE A 5 -19.78 37.60 -22.24
CA ILE A 5 -20.22 36.30 -21.69
C ILE A 5 -19.53 35.17 -22.46
N TRP A 6 -18.19 35.05 -22.34
CA TRP A 6 -17.44 33.90 -22.88
C TRP A 6 -16.13 33.66 -22.11
N LEU A 7 -16.13 33.78 -20.78
CA LEU A 7 -14.91 33.54 -19.97
C LEU A 7 -15.19 32.93 -18.59
N ALA A 8 -16.26 32.13 -18.44
CA ALA A 8 -16.65 31.57 -17.14
C ALA A 8 -16.94 30.06 -17.16
N LEU A 9 -16.27 29.28 -18.03
CA LEU A 9 -16.58 27.84 -18.17
C LEU A 9 -15.37 26.92 -18.42
N VAL A 10 -14.16 27.32 -18.01
CA VAL A 10 -12.95 26.47 -18.17
C VAL A 10 -12.20 26.18 -16.85
N LEU A 11 -12.64 26.71 -15.71
CA LEU A 11 -11.93 26.53 -14.42
C LEU A 11 -12.62 25.57 -13.43
N PHE A 12 -13.32 24.54 -13.91
CA PHE A 12 -13.96 23.58 -12.98
C PHE A 12 -13.66 22.09 -13.24
N PHE A 13 -12.65 21.76 -14.05
CA PHE A 13 -12.35 20.37 -14.42
C PHE A 13 -10.91 19.92 -14.08
N ALA A 14 -10.41 20.27 -12.89
CA ALA A 14 -9.09 19.82 -12.42
C ALA A 14 -9.12 19.15 -11.03
N GLY A 15 -10.23 18.52 -10.65
CA GLY A 15 -10.42 17.98 -9.30
C GLY A 15 -10.61 16.46 -9.15
N PHE A 16 -10.92 15.71 -10.22
CA PHE A 16 -11.46 14.34 -10.07
C PHE A 16 -10.55 13.20 -10.55
N ALA A 17 -9.23 13.38 -10.59
CA ALA A 17 -8.32 12.34 -11.09
C ALA A 17 -7.83 11.32 -10.03
N ASN A 18 -8.16 11.48 -8.74
CA ASN A 18 -7.57 10.65 -7.67
C ASN A 18 -8.34 9.35 -7.35
N ALA A 19 -9.46 9.06 -8.02
CA ALA A 19 -10.26 7.85 -7.76
C ALA A 19 -9.85 6.63 -8.62
N GLN A 20 -9.25 6.85 -9.80
CA GLN A 20 -8.97 5.76 -10.76
C GLN A 20 -7.69 4.97 -10.42
N SER A 21 -6.67 5.59 -9.81
CA SER A 21 -5.46 4.88 -9.35
C SER A 21 -5.76 3.93 -8.19
N SER A 22 -6.60 4.41 -7.26
CA SER A 22 -7.10 3.68 -6.10
C SER A 22 -7.67 2.29 -6.42
N SER A 23 -8.52 2.19 -7.44
CA SER A 23 -9.18 0.93 -7.80
C SER A 23 -8.21 -0.03 -8.48
N ALA A 24 -7.33 0.48 -9.34
CA ALA A 24 -6.33 -0.35 -10.02
C ALA A 24 -5.34 -0.99 -9.04
N ASP A 25 -4.90 -0.24 -8.02
CA ASP A 25 -4.01 -0.75 -6.97
C ASP A 25 -4.69 -1.81 -6.10
N LEU A 26 -5.98 -1.62 -5.79
CA LEU A 26 -6.79 -2.60 -5.08
C LEU A 26 -6.94 -3.90 -5.89
N ASP A 27 -7.35 -3.79 -7.15
CA ASP A 27 -7.61 -4.94 -8.02
C ASP A 27 -6.33 -5.77 -8.23
N LYS A 28 -5.20 -5.10 -8.43
CA LYS A 28 -3.90 -5.77 -8.55
C LYS A 28 -3.54 -6.51 -7.26
N ALA A 29 -3.62 -5.85 -6.10
CA ALA A 29 -3.28 -6.47 -4.82
C ALA A 29 -4.19 -7.68 -4.50
N VAL A 30 -5.49 -7.55 -4.79
CA VAL A 30 -6.45 -8.65 -4.60
C VAL A 30 -6.12 -9.81 -5.54
N LYS A 31 -5.87 -9.52 -6.83
CA LYS A 31 -5.51 -10.54 -7.82
C LYS A 31 -4.24 -11.31 -7.41
N ASP A 32 -3.17 -10.59 -7.12
CA ASP A 32 -1.87 -11.18 -6.83
C ASP A 32 -1.93 -12.07 -5.57
N LEU A 33 -2.62 -11.63 -4.52
CA LEU A 33 -2.78 -12.40 -3.29
C LEU A 33 -3.77 -13.58 -3.42
N THR A 34 -4.83 -13.41 -4.21
CA THR A 34 -5.75 -14.52 -4.54
C THR A 34 -5.02 -15.62 -5.29
N GLU A 35 -4.17 -15.27 -6.25
CA GLU A 35 -3.32 -16.22 -6.97
C GLU A 35 -2.29 -16.87 -6.05
N LEU A 36 -1.55 -16.06 -5.28
CA LEU A 36 -0.46 -16.53 -4.41
C LEU A 36 -0.92 -17.57 -3.38
N TYR A 37 -2.09 -17.38 -2.77
CA TYR A 37 -2.60 -18.29 -1.76
C TYR A 37 -3.70 -19.22 -2.27
N SER A 38 -4.04 -19.15 -3.56
CA SER A 38 -5.15 -19.91 -4.14
C SER A 38 -6.44 -19.71 -3.33
N LEU A 39 -6.83 -18.45 -3.12
CA LEU A 39 -8.00 -18.10 -2.31
C LEU A 39 -9.29 -18.52 -3.00
N ASN A 40 -10.25 -19.02 -2.23
CA ASN A 40 -11.61 -19.25 -2.72
C ASN A 40 -12.40 -17.92 -2.80
N ALA A 41 -13.64 -17.98 -3.30
CA ALA A 41 -14.48 -16.79 -3.50
C ALA A 41 -14.79 -16.05 -2.18
N GLU A 42 -15.12 -16.77 -1.11
CA GLU A 42 -15.41 -16.17 0.20
C GLU A 42 -14.15 -15.49 0.78
N GLN A 43 -13.00 -16.13 0.62
CA GLN A 43 -11.73 -15.55 1.05
C GLN A 43 -11.37 -14.31 0.25
N THR A 44 -11.60 -14.32 -1.06
CA THR A 44 -11.32 -13.20 -1.96
C THR A 44 -12.18 -11.98 -1.59
N ASP A 45 -13.46 -12.15 -1.28
CA ASP A 45 -14.34 -11.05 -0.85
C ASP A 45 -13.85 -10.39 0.47
N LYS A 46 -13.46 -11.22 1.44
CA LYS A 46 -12.85 -10.72 2.68
C LYS A 46 -11.51 -10.03 2.43
N LEU A 47 -10.71 -10.51 1.47
CA LEU A 47 -9.45 -9.90 1.08
C LEU A 47 -9.66 -8.49 0.50
N VAL A 48 -10.68 -8.30 -0.36
CA VAL A 48 -11.05 -6.97 -0.89
C VAL A 48 -11.27 -5.99 0.27
N THR A 49 -12.02 -6.39 1.29
CA THR A 49 -12.28 -5.56 2.48
C THR A 49 -10.98 -5.23 3.25
N ILE A 50 -10.08 -6.20 3.40
CA ILE A 50 -8.78 -5.99 4.07
C ILE A 50 -7.94 -4.97 3.31
N GLN A 51 -7.85 -5.10 1.98
CA GLN A 51 -7.04 -4.23 1.13
C GLN A 51 -7.64 -2.82 1.02
N GLN A 52 -8.97 -2.71 0.86
CA GLN A 52 -9.65 -1.42 0.86
C GLN A 52 -9.38 -0.66 2.16
N ARG A 53 -9.55 -1.31 3.32
CA ARG A 53 -9.26 -0.70 4.63
C ARG A 53 -7.80 -0.29 4.75
N ARG A 54 -6.85 -1.09 4.26
CA ARG A 54 -5.41 -0.74 4.24
C ARG A 54 -5.18 0.54 3.44
N LEU A 55 -5.74 0.63 2.23
CA LEU A 55 -5.59 1.79 1.36
C LEU A 55 -6.21 3.05 1.97
N ASP A 56 -7.40 2.94 2.56
CA ASP A 56 -8.06 4.08 3.22
C ASP A 56 -7.28 4.56 4.44
N GLN A 57 -6.71 3.62 5.23
CA GLN A 57 -5.83 3.97 6.33
C GLN A 57 -4.56 4.67 5.86
N ILE A 58 -3.96 4.25 4.73
CA ILE A 58 -2.79 4.92 4.14
C ILE A 58 -3.17 6.35 3.72
N ARG A 59 -4.29 6.53 3.01
CA ARG A 59 -4.76 7.87 2.62
C ARG A 59 -5.00 8.78 3.81
N SER A 60 -5.56 8.23 4.90
CA SER A 60 -5.85 9.00 6.11
C SER A 60 -4.61 9.56 6.82
N ILE A 61 -3.42 9.08 6.46
CA ILE A 61 -2.14 9.50 7.07
C ILE A 61 -1.24 10.23 6.07
N ASP A 62 -1.68 10.49 4.84
CA ASP A 62 -0.85 11.09 3.79
C ASP A 62 -0.33 12.48 4.18
N ASN A 63 -1.11 13.25 4.94
CA ASN A 63 -0.68 14.56 5.46
C ASN A 63 0.57 14.46 6.36
N LEU A 64 0.74 13.34 7.08
CA LEU A 64 1.91 13.15 7.94
C LEU A 64 3.21 13.03 7.14
N LYS A 65 3.13 12.73 5.84
CA LYS A 65 4.31 12.62 4.98
C LYS A 65 5.09 13.93 4.92
N SER A 66 4.40 15.08 4.93
CA SER A 66 5.02 16.41 5.02
C SER A 66 5.16 16.89 6.46
N ASP A 67 4.17 16.61 7.32
CA ASP A 67 4.06 17.26 8.63
C ASP A 67 4.94 16.59 9.69
N ASN A 68 5.00 15.25 9.68
CA ASN A 68 5.77 14.46 10.64
C ASN A 68 6.15 13.11 10.04
N PHE A 69 7.27 13.11 9.32
CA PHE A 69 7.71 11.95 8.54
C PHE A 69 7.96 10.69 9.41
N GLU A 70 8.52 10.84 10.61
CA GLU A 70 8.70 9.71 11.52
C GLU A 70 7.36 9.07 11.93
N GLN A 71 6.35 9.90 12.20
CA GLN A 71 5.01 9.42 12.54
C GLN A 71 4.33 8.75 11.33
N TYR A 72 4.52 9.29 10.12
CA TYR A 72 4.07 8.65 8.88
C TYR A 72 4.64 7.24 8.74
N LEU A 73 5.97 7.09 8.87
CA LEU A 73 6.66 5.79 8.79
C LEU A 73 6.15 4.82 9.87
N LYS A 74 5.96 5.30 11.10
CA LYS A 74 5.40 4.48 12.19
C LYS A 74 3.99 3.99 11.88
N LYS A 75 3.10 4.85 11.39
CA LYS A 75 1.72 4.48 11.07
C LYS A 75 1.66 3.51 9.89
N ARG A 76 2.46 3.73 8.85
CA ARG A 76 2.62 2.81 7.71
C ARG A 76 2.97 1.39 8.16
N ARG A 77 3.96 1.24 9.05
CA ARG A 77 4.31 -0.06 9.66
C ARG A 77 3.15 -0.70 10.42
N THR A 78 2.41 0.09 11.20
CA THR A 78 1.24 -0.41 11.95
C THR A 78 0.13 -0.89 11.02
N ILE A 79 -0.18 -0.12 9.97
CA ILE A 79 -1.21 -0.47 8.98
C ILE A 79 -0.84 -1.80 8.31
N ARG A 80 0.41 -1.95 7.85
CA ARG A 80 0.91 -3.20 7.28
C ARG A 80 0.73 -4.38 8.22
N ARG A 81 1.21 -4.29 9.46
CA ARG A 81 1.07 -5.37 10.45
C ARG A 81 -0.39 -5.74 10.72
N GLY A 82 -1.28 -4.74 10.73
CA GLY A 82 -2.72 -4.95 10.87
C GLY A 82 -3.34 -5.69 9.69
N ALA A 83 -2.94 -5.34 8.47
CA ALA A 83 -3.34 -6.04 7.25
C ALA A 83 -2.82 -7.48 7.22
N GLU A 84 -1.53 -7.70 7.51
CA GLU A 84 -0.92 -9.04 7.61
C GLU A 84 -1.59 -9.92 8.66
N GLY A 85 -1.88 -9.37 9.83
CA GLY A 85 -2.59 -10.12 10.88
C GLY A 85 -4.01 -10.48 10.47
N SER A 86 -4.68 -9.63 9.69
CA SER A 86 -6.02 -9.91 9.16
C SER A 86 -5.97 -10.97 8.05
N LEU A 87 -5.01 -10.86 7.14
CA LEU A 87 -4.74 -11.84 6.10
C LEU A 87 -4.40 -13.21 6.70
N ARG A 88 -3.53 -13.29 7.70
CA ARG A 88 -3.21 -14.54 8.37
C ARG A 88 -4.44 -15.24 8.97
N ARG A 89 -5.41 -14.48 9.51
CA ARG A 89 -6.66 -15.03 10.05
C ARG A 89 -7.65 -15.47 8.96
N LEU A 90 -7.49 -14.97 7.74
CA LEU A 90 -8.29 -15.33 6.58
C LEU A 90 -7.87 -16.69 5.97
N LEU A 91 -6.59 -17.01 6.08
CA LEU A 91 -5.98 -18.19 5.47
C LEU A 91 -6.34 -19.48 6.23
N THR A 92 -6.42 -20.58 5.48
CA THR A 92 -6.54 -21.94 6.04
C THR A 92 -5.20 -22.44 6.57
N ALA A 93 -5.21 -23.53 7.32
CA ALA A 93 -4.00 -24.17 7.83
C ALA A 93 -3.01 -24.53 6.71
N ASP A 94 -3.50 -24.95 5.55
CA ASP A 94 -2.68 -25.35 4.39
C ASP A 94 -2.08 -24.14 3.65
N GLN A 95 -2.73 -22.97 3.74
CA GLN A 95 -2.26 -21.72 3.13
C GLN A 95 -1.23 -20.98 4.00
N VAL A 96 -1.27 -21.16 5.32
CA VAL A 96 -0.35 -20.50 6.27
C VAL A 96 1.14 -20.75 5.98
N PRO A 97 1.59 -21.95 5.57
CA PRO A 97 2.97 -22.17 5.14
C PRO A 97 3.41 -21.29 3.96
N VAL A 98 2.52 -21.01 3.00
CA VAL A 98 2.81 -20.09 1.89
C VAL A 98 3.01 -18.67 2.40
N PHE A 99 2.09 -18.20 3.26
CA PHE A 99 2.20 -16.90 3.92
C PHE A 99 3.49 -16.74 4.72
N ASN A 100 3.88 -17.75 5.52
CA ASN A 100 5.11 -17.69 6.30
C ASN A 100 6.37 -17.64 5.43
N ARG A 101 6.39 -18.35 4.28
CA ARG A 101 7.48 -18.28 3.31
C ARG A 101 7.59 -16.89 2.69
N GLN A 102 6.48 -16.32 2.24
CA GLN A 102 6.46 -14.96 1.69
C GLN A 102 6.94 -13.92 2.74
N LEU A 103 6.51 -14.03 4.00
CA LEU A 103 7.00 -13.16 5.07
C LEU A 103 8.52 -13.30 5.29
N ALA A 104 9.06 -14.52 5.20
CA ALA A 104 10.48 -14.76 5.34
C ALA A 104 11.28 -14.18 4.17
N GLU A 105 10.79 -14.36 2.94
CA GLU A 105 11.38 -13.79 1.72
C GLU A 105 11.41 -12.27 1.78
N ARG A 106 10.28 -11.63 2.12
CA ARG A 106 10.25 -10.18 2.28
C ARG A 106 11.25 -9.69 3.31
N ARG A 107 11.30 -10.31 4.50
CA ARG A 107 12.27 -9.93 5.55
C ARG A 107 13.71 -10.05 5.07
N LYS A 108 14.00 -11.03 4.22
CA LYS A 108 15.30 -11.19 3.59
C LYS A 108 15.57 -10.04 2.62
N THR A 109 14.64 -9.73 1.71
CA THR A 109 14.76 -8.61 0.77
C THR A 109 14.92 -7.27 1.49
N GLU A 110 14.13 -7.00 2.53
CA GLU A 110 14.26 -5.81 3.37
C GLU A 110 15.65 -5.74 4.03
N SER A 111 16.12 -6.86 4.60
CA SER A 111 17.44 -6.93 5.24
C SER A 111 18.57 -6.67 4.26
N ASP A 112 18.50 -7.24 3.06
CA ASP A 112 19.52 -7.08 2.03
C ASP A 112 19.54 -5.65 1.48
N LEU A 113 18.36 -5.03 1.29
CA LEU A 113 18.24 -3.61 0.93
C LEU A 113 18.84 -2.70 2.01
N ILE A 114 18.50 -2.93 3.28
CA ILE A 114 19.03 -2.16 4.41
C ILE A 114 20.56 -2.27 4.47
N LYS A 115 21.11 -3.47 4.31
CA LYS A 115 22.57 -3.68 4.31
C LYS A 115 23.24 -2.92 3.17
N LYS A 116 22.71 -3.05 1.95
CA LYS A 116 23.23 -2.37 0.76
C LYS A 116 23.26 -0.86 0.97
N MET A 117 22.13 -0.27 1.36
CA MET A 117 22.03 1.18 1.55
C MET A 117 22.91 1.69 2.70
N ARG A 118 23.10 0.90 3.76
CA ARG A 118 24.05 1.24 4.82
C ARG A 118 25.50 1.24 4.32
N GLN A 119 25.87 0.27 3.49
CA GLN A 119 27.20 0.22 2.87
C GLN A 119 27.43 1.42 1.93
N GLU A 120 26.37 1.91 1.28
CA GLU A 120 26.37 3.11 0.44
C GLU A 120 26.33 4.42 1.25
N GLY A 121 26.28 4.37 2.59
CA GLY A 121 26.26 5.56 3.45
C GLY A 121 24.91 6.29 3.50
N ALA A 122 23.82 5.64 3.11
CA ALA A 122 22.49 6.26 3.11
C ALA A 122 22.04 6.66 4.52
N ALA A 123 21.39 7.82 4.63
CA ALA A 123 20.76 8.27 5.86
C ALA A 123 19.62 7.32 6.28
N LYS A 124 19.38 7.23 7.59
CA LYS A 124 18.35 6.36 8.18
C LYS A 124 16.97 6.56 7.54
N ASP A 125 16.54 7.80 7.35
CA ASP A 125 15.23 8.11 6.77
C ASP A 125 15.12 7.68 5.31
N ALA A 126 16.23 7.75 4.56
CA ALA A 126 16.29 7.26 3.19
C ALA A 126 16.17 5.73 3.13
N ILE A 127 16.79 5.03 4.07
CA ILE A 127 16.67 3.57 4.22
C ILE A 127 15.23 3.19 4.57
N GLU A 128 14.62 3.86 5.56
CA GLU A 128 13.24 3.57 5.96
C GLU A 128 12.24 3.87 4.84
N LEU A 129 12.45 4.94 4.06
CA LEU A 129 11.64 5.24 2.89
C LEU A 129 11.79 4.18 1.79
N ALA A 130 13.00 3.66 1.57
CA ALA A 130 13.24 2.63 0.58
C ALA A 130 12.57 1.29 0.96
N VAL A 131 12.64 0.91 2.23
CA VAL A 131 11.91 -0.26 2.75
C VAL A 131 10.40 -0.07 2.57
N LEU A 132 9.87 1.12 2.81
CA LEU A 132 8.45 1.40 2.62
C LEU A 132 8.03 1.31 1.15
N LYS A 133 8.85 1.81 0.22
CA LYS A 133 8.57 1.69 -1.22
C LYS A 133 8.54 0.23 -1.68
N LEU A 134 9.37 -0.62 -1.08
CA LEU A 134 9.33 -2.07 -1.33
C LEU A 134 7.97 -2.66 -0.92
N GLU A 135 7.42 -2.24 0.24
CA GLU A 135 6.08 -2.64 0.70
C GLU A 135 4.93 -2.22 -0.24
N ASP A 136 5.11 -1.16 -1.04
CA ASP A 136 4.09 -0.71 -2.00
C ASP A 136 4.11 -1.55 -3.30
N THR A 137 5.21 -2.28 -3.56
CA THR A 137 5.40 -3.08 -4.77
C THR A 137 5.18 -4.58 -4.59
N GLU A 138 5.20 -5.06 -3.35
CA GLU A 138 4.96 -6.47 -3.03
C GLU A 138 3.45 -6.74 -2.85
N PRO A 139 2.95 -7.90 -3.33
CA PRO A 139 1.57 -8.31 -3.12
C PRO A 139 1.25 -8.63 -1.66
#